data_AF-D8Q4I1-F1
#
_entry.id   AF-D8Q4I1-F1
#
_cell.length_a   1.000
_cell.length_b   1.000
_cell.length_c   1.000
_cell.angle_alpha   90.00
_cell.angle_beta   90.00
_cell.angle_gamma   90.00
#
_symmetry.space_group_name_H-M   'P 1'
#
loop_
_entity.id
_entity.type
_entity.pdbx_description
1 polymer ?
#
loop_
_entity_poly.entity_id
_entity_poly.type
_entity_poly.pdbx_seq_one_letter_code
_entity_poly.pdbx_strand_id
1 'polypeptide(L)'
;MGNLGRAGYGATLEGTWPYTYDSCDVGTVKNQTVKGQPKAATVNGDEGFGGVLSYAPGQRLSRCTCPGEVHPGPIHSSDNTYVGRAAPEIDMFEAQVDTKLGGHVSQSGQWAPFNYAYEWFDTAENLIIYNSSVSSENSYKGGVYQQATSVVSKTDQACYELEEGCFSLYGFEYKPGFDDAYITWINAGAAAWTIKSAGLAADPRVEIGPRPIPQEPMYLIVNLGTSENFGPVDFEHLTFPTTMSIDYIRVYQDPDNINYGCDPDDFPTAAYIKQFEEAYTNPNLTTWKDDYKQPWPKNRFLGEC
;
A
#
# COMPACT_ATOMS: atom_id res chain seq x y z
N MET A 1 -0.71 2.16 -7.33
CA MET A 1 -0.95 0.76 -6.91
C MET A 1 -0.20 -0.19 -7.84
N GLY A 2 0.41 -1.26 -7.32
CA GLY A 2 1.05 -2.30 -8.12
C GLY A 2 0.06 -3.05 -9.02
N ASN A 3 0.48 -3.34 -10.26
CA ASN A 3 -0.42 -3.79 -11.33
C ASN A 3 -0.82 -5.28 -11.27
N LEU A 4 -0.25 -6.08 -10.36
CA LEU A 4 -0.74 -7.44 -10.07
C LEU A 4 -2.09 -7.42 -9.35
N GLY A 5 -2.49 -6.27 -8.79
CA GLY A 5 -3.83 -5.99 -8.30
C GLY A 5 -4.53 -4.96 -9.16
N ARG A 6 -5.85 -5.06 -9.30
CA ARG A 6 -6.69 -4.09 -10.00
C ARG A 6 -7.70 -3.49 -9.03
N ALA A 7 -7.65 -2.17 -8.85
CA ALA A 7 -8.57 -1.45 -7.99
C ALA A 7 -10.03 -1.70 -8.41
N GLY A 8 -10.87 -2.08 -7.45
CA GLY A 8 -12.26 -2.49 -7.69
C GLY A 8 -12.46 -3.96 -8.08
N TYR A 9 -11.41 -4.78 -8.12
CA TYR A 9 -11.48 -6.21 -8.48
C TYR A 9 -10.92 -7.05 -7.32
N GLY A 10 -11.80 -7.39 -6.36
CA GLY A 10 -11.41 -7.96 -5.06
C GLY A 10 -10.56 -9.23 -5.17
N ALA A 11 -10.90 -10.16 -6.07
CA ALA A 11 -10.13 -11.38 -6.27
C ALA A 11 -8.67 -11.12 -6.66
N THR A 12 -8.37 -10.02 -7.36
CA THR A 12 -6.98 -9.67 -7.71
C THR A 12 -6.22 -9.08 -6.53
N LEU A 13 -6.92 -8.40 -5.62
CA LEU A 13 -6.38 -7.69 -4.45
C LEU A 13 -6.17 -8.62 -3.25
N GLU A 14 -6.97 -9.67 -3.12
CA GLU A 14 -6.89 -10.61 -1.99
C GLU A 14 -5.51 -11.29 -1.93
N GLY A 15 -4.75 -10.95 -0.88
CA GLY A 15 -3.39 -11.44 -0.64
C GLY A 15 -2.32 -10.82 -1.54
N THR A 16 -2.62 -9.77 -2.30
CA THR A 16 -1.62 -8.99 -3.04
C THR A 16 -1.56 -7.56 -2.55
N TRP A 17 -2.71 -6.93 -2.27
CA TRP A 17 -2.76 -5.61 -1.66
C TRP A 17 -2.81 -5.72 -0.12
N PRO A 18 -2.14 -4.83 0.63
CA PRO A 18 -1.15 -3.83 0.23
C PRO A 18 0.29 -4.35 0.41
N TYR A 19 0.56 -5.62 0.06
CA TYR A 19 1.87 -6.21 0.32
C TYR A 19 2.99 -5.49 -0.46
N THR A 20 4.14 -5.36 0.19
CA THR A 20 5.44 -5.11 -0.45
C THR A 20 6.46 -5.87 0.40
N TYR A 21 6.68 -7.12 0.02
CA TYR A 21 7.37 -8.06 0.88
C TYR A 21 8.03 -9.18 0.12
N ASP A 22 9.33 -9.36 0.38
CA ASP A 22 10.20 -10.32 -0.28
C ASP A 22 10.99 -11.17 0.74
N SER A 23 10.34 -11.49 1.87
CA SER A 23 10.85 -12.40 2.89
C SER A 23 9.99 -13.66 2.96
N CYS A 24 10.58 -14.76 3.42
CA CYS A 24 9.84 -16.00 3.67
C CYS A 24 9.78 -16.30 5.17
N ASP A 25 8.75 -15.78 5.82
CA ASP A 25 8.48 -15.91 7.25
C ASP A 25 6.96 -15.80 7.55
N VAL A 26 6.60 -15.60 8.82
CA VAL A 26 5.22 -15.51 9.28
C VAL A 26 4.43 -14.36 8.65
N GLY A 27 5.11 -13.32 8.13
CA GLY A 27 4.48 -12.21 7.43
C GLY A 27 3.74 -12.63 6.15
N THR A 28 4.10 -13.79 5.59
CA THR A 28 3.52 -14.32 4.35
C THR A 28 2.24 -15.13 4.58
N VAL A 29 1.87 -15.44 5.83
CA VAL A 29 0.76 -16.33 6.15
C VAL A 29 -0.45 -15.59 6.72
N LYS A 30 -1.59 -16.29 6.74
CA LYS A 30 -2.85 -15.76 7.24
C LYS A 30 -2.71 -15.15 8.64
N ASN A 31 -3.26 -13.94 8.80
CA ASN A 31 -3.28 -13.16 10.04
C ASN A 31 -1.88 -12.90 10.64
N GLN A 32 -0.81 -13.08 9.87
CA GLN A 32 0.57 -13.07 10.38
C GLN A 32 0.77 -14.02 11.57
N THR A 33 0.08 -15.17 11.59
CA THR A 33 0.24 -16.14 12.67
C THR A 33 0.19 -17.59 12.22
N VAL A 34 0.94 -18.44 12.93
CA VAL A 34 0.84 -19.89 12.87
C VAL A 34 0.54 -20.41 14.28
N LYS A 35 -0.60 -21.09 14.45
CA LYS A 35 -1.04 -21.64 15.75
C LYS A 35 -1.04 -20.58 16.87
N GLY A 36 -1.39 -19.33 16.53
CA GLY A 36 -1.45 -18.21 17.48
C GLY A 36 -0.10 -17.58 17.84
N GLN A 37 0.97 -17.90 17.11
CA GLN A 37 2.29 -17.26 17.22
C GLN A 37 2.62 -16.45 15.97
N PRO A 38 3.38 -15.33 16.09
CA PRO A 38 3.87 -14.75 17.34
C PRO A 38 2.74 -14.14 18.17
N LYS A 39 2.83 -14.28 19.50
CA LYS A 39 1.78 -13.80 20.40
C LYS A 39 1.51 -12.29 20.25
N ALA A 40 2.54 -11.52 19.90
CA ALA A 40 2.41 -10.08 19.69
C ALA A 40 1.55 -9.70 18.48
N ALA A 41 1.35 -10.61 17.51
CA ALA A 41 0.41 -10.40 16.39
C ALA A 41 -1.06 -10.68 16.78
N THR A 42 -1.33 -11.17 18.00
CA THR A 42 -2.69 -11.46 18.47
C THR A 42 -3.19 -10.45 19.49
N VAL A 43 -2.44 -9.39 19.77
CA VAL A 43 -2.74 -8.38 20.80
C VAL A 43 -2.30 -7.01 20.32
N ASN A 44 -2.94 -5.95 20.85
CA ASN A 44 -2.57 -4.55 20.61
C ASN A 44 -2.57 -4.12 19.13
N GLY A 45 -3.20 -4.90 18.25
CA GLY A 45 -3.55 -4.48 16.90
C GLY A 45 -4.86 -3.70 16.90
N ASP A 46 -5.81 -4.11 16.07
CA ASP A 46 -7.08 -3.39 15.90
C ASP A 46 -8.08 -3.73 17.02
N GLU A 47 -8.43 -2.72 17.84
CA GLU A 47 -9.37 -2.89 18.96
C GLU A 47 -10.77 -3.35 18.51
N GLY A 48 -11.22 -2.89 17.33
CA GLY A 48 -12.52 -3.28 16.76
C GLY A 48 -12.60 -4.77 16.41
N PHE A 49 -11.44 -5.43 16.32
CA PHE A 49 -11.30 -6.85 15.99
C PHE A 49 -10.65 -7.65 17.12
N GLY A 50 -10.82 -7.21 18.38
CA GLY A 50 -10.32 -7.92 19.55
C GLY A 50 -8.81 -7.82 19.74
N GLY A 51 -8.18 -6.79 19.16
CA GLY A 51 -6.76 -6.49 19.30
C GLY A 51 -5.85 -7.35 18.42
N VAL A 52 -6.37 -8.10 17.44
CA VAL A 52 -5.51 -8.85 16.50
C VAL A 52 -4.86 -7.91 15.49
N LEU A 53 -3.67 -8.29 15.02
CA LEU A 53 -2.90 -7.44 14.12
C LEU A 53 -3.41 -7.51 12.67
N SER A 54 -3.81 -8.69 12.19
CA SER A 54 -4.11 -8.87 10.77
C SER A 54 -5.27 -9.83 10.54
N TYR A 55 -6.10 -9.51 9.56
CA TYR A 55 -7.07 -10.38 8.89
C TYR A 55 -6.67 -10.70 7.45
N ALA A 56 -5.47 -10.27 7.03
CA ALA A 56 -4.97 -10.58 5.70
C ALA A 56 -4.86 -12.10 5.52
N PRO A 57 -5.19 -12.65 4.33
CA PRO A 57 -5.15 -14.09 4.06
C PRO A 57 -3.72 -14.66 3.97
N GLY A 58 -2.70 -13.79 4.04
CA GLY A 58 -1.32 -14.09 3.68
C GLY A 58 -0.98 -13.52 2.30
N GLN A 59 0.32 -13.39 2.00
CA GLN A 59 0.77 -12.94 0.69
C GLN A 59 0.61 -14.09 -0.30
N ARG A 60 -0.31 -13.92 -1.27
CA ARG A 60 -0.64 -14.95 -2.27
C ARG A 60 0.56 -15.29 -3.15
N LEU A 61 1.29 -14.26 -3.58
CA LEU A 61 2.47 -14.38 -4.44
C LEU A 61 3.74 -14.16 -3.60
N SER A 62 3.92 -14.97 -2.56
CA SER A 62 5.02 -14.79 -1.61
C SER A 62 6.32 -15.45 -2.07
N ARG A 63 7.44 -15.00 -1.49
CA ARG A 63 8.72 -15.71 -1.60
C ARG A 63 8.66 -17.16 -1.07
N CYS A 64 7.74 -17.44 -0.14
CA CYS A 64 7.53 -18.78 0.38
C CYS A 64 6.78 -19.73 -0.57
N THR A 65 6.28 -19.26 -1.71
CA THR A 65 5.53 -20.12 -2.64
C THR A 65 6.36 -21.35 -3.05
N CYS A 66 5.76 -22.55 -2.98
CA CYS A 66 6.46 -23.80 -3.29
C CYS A 66 6.93 -23.84 -4.75
N PRO A 67 8.08 -24.49 -5.05
CA PRO A 67 8.55 -24.65 -6.43
C PRO A 67 7.50 -25.34 -7.31
N GLY A 68 7.26 -24.80 -8.51
CA GLY A 68 6.29 -25.35 -9.47
C GLY A 68 4.85 -24.85 -9.31
N GLU A 69 4.54 -24.13 -8.23
CA GLU A 69 3.28 -23.38 -8.11
C GLU A 69 3.25 -22.20 -9.10
N VAL A 70 2.04 -21.77 -9.47
CA VAL A 70 1.85 -20.62 -10.36
C VAL A 70 2.27 -19.34 -9.65
N HIS A 71 3.29 -18.68 -10.19
CA HIS A 71 3.86 -17.46 -9.64
C HIS A 71 4.46 -16.62 -10.80
N PRO A 72 4.29 -15.29 -10.83
CA PRO A 72 4.82 -14.46 -11.93
C PRO A 72 6.35 -14.46 -12.00
N GLY A 73 7.02 -14.69 -10.87
CA GLY A 73 8.48 -14.63 -10.76
C GLY A 73 8.98 -13.20 -10.54
N PRO A 74 10.28 -12.91 -10.74
CA PRO A 74 11.33 -13.86 -11.12
C PRO A 74 11.73 -14.76 -9.93
N ILE A 75 12.82 -15.52 -10.09
CA ILE A 75 13.39 -16.37 -9.04
C ILE A 75 14.70 -15.74 -8.56
N HIS A 76 14.86 -15.63 -7.24
CA HIS A 76 16.12 -15.28 -6.58
C HIS A 76 17.22 -16.26 -6.95
N SER A 77 18.30 -15.77 -7.56
CA SER A 77 19.42 -16.59 -7.99
C SER A 77 20.23 -17.17 -6.82
N SER A 78 20.12 -16.57 -5.63
CA SER A 78 20.90 -16.96 -4.44
C SER A 78 20.37 -18.22 -3.76
N ASP A 79 19.05 -18.44 -3.76
CA ASP A 79 18.41 -19.54 -3.01
C ASP A 79 17.30 -20.26 -3.78
N ASN A 80 17.10 -19.91 -5.06
CA ASN A 80 16.10 -20.51 -5.94
C ASN A 80 14.67 -20.42 -5.38
N THR A 81 14.36 -19.33 -4.69
CA THR A 81 13.00 -18.97 -4.24
C THR A 81 12.39 -17.92 -5.17
N TYR A 82 11.06 -17.82 -5.22
CA TYR A 82 10.43 -16.74 -5.97
C TYR A 82 10.73 -15.38 -5.31
N VAL A 83 10.86 -14.32 -6.09
CA VAL A 83 10.72 -12.96 -5.55
C VAL A 83 9.29 -12.81 -5.01
N GLY A 84 9.11 -12.23 -3.84
CA GLY A 84 7.80 -11.89 -3.31
C GLY A 84 7.17 -10.77 -4.13
N ARG A 85 5.97 -11.03 -4.66
CA ARG A 85 5.23 -10.16 -5.58
C ARG A 85 3.89 -9.75 -4.99
N ALA A 86 3.38 -8.59 -5.38
CA ALA A 86 2.23 -7.98 -4.72
C ALA A 86 1.61 -6.80 -5.49
N ALA A 87 0.66 -6.10 -4.85
CA ALA A 87 0.02 -4.89 -5.33
C ALA A 87 0.13 -3.76 -4.27
N PRO A 88 1.34 -3.21 -4.04
CA PRO A 88 1.56 -2.15 -3.07
C PRO A 88 0.87 -0.85 -3.46
N GLU A 89 0.70 0.05 -2.49
CA GLU A 89 0.00 1.32 -2.67
C GLU A 89 0.77 2.48 -2.06
N ILE A 90 0.86 3.56 -2.84
CA ILE A 90 1.38 4.87 -2.45
C ILE A 90 0.29 5.86 -2.79
N ASP A 91 -0.22 6.54 -1.78
CA ASP A 91 -1.27 7.54 -1.89
C ASP A 91 -0.61 8.90 -2.06
N MET A 92 -0.72 9.44 -3.27
CA MET A 92 -0.26 10.81 -3.55
C MET A 92 -0.98 11.81 -2.64
N PHE A 93 -2.29 11.61 -2.49
CA PHE A 93 -3.11 12.19 -1.45
C PHE A 93 -4.46 11.46 -1.33
N GLU A 94 -5.02 11.49 -0.14
CA GLU A 94 -6.45 11.31 0.15
C GLU A 94 -6.96 12.58 0.84
N ALA A 95 -7.91 13.28 0.22
CA ALA A 95 -8.41 14.54 0.74
C ALA A 95 -9.43 14.32 1.87
N GLN A 96 -9.27 15.08 2.94
CA GLN A 96 -10.11 15.07 4.13
C GLN A 96 -10.42 16.51 4.56
N VAL A 97 -11.43 16.66 5.41
CA VAL A 97 -11.82 17.95 5.98
C VAL A 97 -12.17 17.79 7.45
N ASP A 98 -11.67 18.70 8.28
CA ASP A 98 -12.12 18.82 9.67
C ASP A 98 -12.23 20.29 10.10
N THR A 99 -12.88 20.53 11.23
CA THR A 99 -13.19 21.88 11.74
C THR A 99 -11.98 22.64 12.29
N LYS A 100 -10.85 21.97 12.54
CA LYS A 100 -9.62 22.51 13.12
C LYS A 100 -8.59 22.87 12.05
N LEU A 101 -8.33 21.96 11.10
CA LEU A 101 -7.34 22.12 10.04
C LEU A 101 -7.93 22.76 8.78
N GLY A 102 -9.24 22.64 8.58
CA GLY A 102 -9.87 22.86 7.29
C GLY A 102 -9.61 21.69 6.35
N GLY A 103 -9.56 21.98 5.05
CA GLY A 103 -9.13 21.03 4.04
C GLY A 103 -7.69 20.57 4.29
N HIS A 104 -7.46 19.26 4.23
CA HIS A 104 -6.14 18.66 4.37
C HIS A 104 -6.06 17.35 3.57
N VAL A 105 -4.86 16.82 3.42
CA VAL A 105 -4.63 15.55 2.73
C VAL A 105 -3.84 14.61 3.61
N SER A 106 -4.26 13.34 3.66
CA SER A 106 -3.40 12.23 4.07
C SER A 106 -2.51 11.86 2.89
N GLN A 107 -1.20 11.79 3.12
CA GLN A 107 -0.22 11.35 2.14
C GLN A 107 0.48 10.13 2.74
N SER A 108 0.37 8.97 2.08
CA SER A 108 0.65 7.68 2.73
C SER A 108 1.27 6.62 1.84
N GLY A 109 1.95 5.69 2.49
CA GLY A 109 2.20 4.35 1.94
C GLY A 109 1.39 3.33 2.71
N GLN A 110 0.85 2.34 2.00
CA GLN A 110 0.16 1.19 2.60
C GLN A 110 1.06 -0.04 2.56
N TRP A 111 1.08 -0.79 3.65
CA TRP A 111 2.07 -1.83 3.89
C TRP A 111 1.42 -3.09 4.42
N ALA A 112 1.85 -4.22 3.88
CA ALA A 112 1.75 -5.53 4.52
C ALA A 112 3.07 -6.30 4.31
N PRO A 113 3.50 -7.13 5.26
CA PRO A 113 2.91 -7.36 6.59
C PRO A 113 3.11 -6.19 7.55
N PHE A 114 2.43 -6.26 8.71
CA PHE A 114 2.32 -5.16 9.67
C PHE A 114 3.30 -5.32 10.84
N ASN A 115 3.91 -4.21 11.26
CA ASN A 115 4.61 -4.07 12.53
C ASN A 115 3.69 -4.35 13.72
N TYR A 116 4.28 -4.70 14.85
CA TYR A 116 3.54 -4.75 16.12
C TYR A 116 2.81 -3.43 16.37
N ALA A 117 1.50 -3.52 16.69
CA ALA A 117 0.64 -2.35 16.94
C ALA A 117 0.63 -1.28 15.82
N TYR A 118 0.99 -1.66 14.59
CA TYR A 118 1.18 -0.74 13.46
C TYR A 118 2.28 0.32 13.72
N GLU A 119 3.18 0.07 14.66
CA GLU A 119 4.29 0.96 15.04
C GLU A 119 5.50 0.72 14.15
N TRP A 120 5.65 1.56 13.11
CA TRP A 120 6.86 1.63 12.30
C TRP A 120 7.96 2.44 13.01
N PHE A 121 9.19 2.38 12.51
CA PHE A 121 10.34 3.04 13.13
C PHE A 121 10.46 4.50 12.64
N ASP A 122 9.60 5.36 13.17
CA ASP A 122 9.42 6.79 12.86
C ASP A 122 10.51 7.73 13.42
N THR A 123 11.76 7.26 13.57
CA THR A 123 12.86 8.09 14.09
C THR A 123 13.12 9.31 13.20
N ALA A 124 13.80 10.34 13.73
CA ALA A 124 14.11 11.56 12.97
C ALA A 124 14.95 11.29 11.70
N GLU A 125 15.65 10.16 11.62
CA GLU A 125 16.38 9.72 10.44
C GLU A 125 15.47 9.13 9.35
N ASN A 126 14.35 8.52 9.76
CA ASN A 126 13.43 7.75 8.92
C ASN A 126 12.17 8.54 8.55
N LEU A 127 11.70 9.44 9.42
CA LEU A 127 10.60 10.37 9.21
C LEU A 127 11.13 11.80 9.16
N ILE A 128 11.08 12.41 7.98
CA ILE A 128 11.46 13.81 7.80
C ILE A 128 10.20 14.60 7.47
N ILE A 129 9.74 15.46 8.36
CA ILE A 129 8.67 16.43 8.10
C ILE A 129 9.32 17.79 7.83
N TYR A 130 9.15 18.33 6.62
CA TYR A 130 9.86 19.56 6.21
C TYR A 130 9.25 20.83 6.79
N ASN A 131 7.93 20.82 7.08
CA ASN A 131 7.24 21.94 7.69
C ASN A 131 6.19 21.48 8.72
N SER A 132 6.59 21.43 9.99
CA SER A 132 5.72 21.00 11.11
C SER A 132 4.60 21.99 11.48
N SER A 133 4.56 23.17 10.85
CA SER A 133 3.42 24.10 10.99
C SER A 133 2.26 23.78 10.04
N VAL A 134 2.51 22.95 9.02
CA VAL A 134 1.55 22.55 7.99
C VAL A 134 1.26 21.05 8.04
N SER A 135 2.28 20.26 8.40
CA SER A 135 2.25 18.80 8.34
C SER A 135 2.50 18.18 9.71
N SER A 136 1.79 17.10 10.02
CA SER A 136 2.01 16.28 11.21
C SER A 136 1.74 14.82 10.91
N GLU A 137 2.40 13.91 11.63
CA GLU A 137 2.11 12.48 11.49
C GLU A 137 0.63 12.20 11.76
N ASN A 138 0.05 11.32 10.95
CA ASN A 138 -1.35 10.95 11.05
C ASN A 138 -1.57 10.07 12.29
N SER A 139 -2.66 10.31 13.02
CA SER A 139 -3.04 9.47 14.15
C SER A 139 -3.53 8.09 13.70
N TYR A 140 -4.02 7.96 12.46
CA TYR A 140 -4.35 6.67 11.86
C TYR A 140 -3.09 5.94 11.41
N LYS A 141 -2.85 4.76 11.98
CA LYS A 141 -1.67 3.91 11.70
C LYS A 141 -1.99 2.66 10.88
N GLY A 142 -3.28 2.38 10.64
CA GLY A 142 -3.71 1.17 9.97
C GLY A 142 -4.89 0.49 10.67
N GLY A 143 -5.17 -0.74 10.23
CA GLY A 143 -6.19 -1.63 10.75
C GLY A 143 -5.95 -3.05 10.23
N VAL A 144 -6.87 -3.96 10.48
CA VAL A 144 -6.64 -5.40 10.22
C VAL A 144 -6.31 -5.78 8.77
N TYR A 145 -6.51 -4.90 7.79
CA TYR A 145 -6.19 -5.16 6.38
C TYR A 145 -5.00 -4.35 5.84
N GLN A 146 -4.48 -3.37 6.59
CA GLN A 146 -3.37 -2.53 6.15
C GLN A 146 -2.64 -1.87 7.33
N GLN A 147 -1.33 -1.70 7.22
CA GLN A 147 -0.60 -0.70 7.99
C GLN A 147 -0.35 0.53 7.12
N ALA A 148 -0.47 1.73 7.68
CA ALA A 148 -0.17 2.98 7.01
C ALA A 148 1.07 3.65 7.62
N THR A 149 1.93 4.20 6.77
CA THR A 149 2.83 5.30 7.15
C THR A 149 2.24 6.56 6.54
N SER A 150 1.84 7.53 7.36
CA SER A 150 1.01 8.64 6.90
C SER A 150 1.34 9.95 7.61
N VAL A 151 1.34 11.03 6.83
CA VAL A 151 1.39 12.40 7.33
C VAL A 151 0.19 13.14 6.76
N VAL A 152 -0.49 13.88 7.64
CA VAL A 152 -1.55 14.81 7.25
C VAL A 152 -0.95 16.19 7.01
N SER A 153 -1.29 16.81 5.89
CA SER A 153 -0.82 18.15 5.53
C SER A 153 -1.99 19.04 5.16
N LYS A 154 -2.03 20.25 5.74
CA LYS A 154 -3.03 21.25 5.37
C LYS A 154 -2.86 21.63 3.88
N THR A 155 -3.97 21.65 3.15
CA THR A 155 -3.99 22.01 1.73
C THR A 155 -4.09 23.52 1.52
N ASP A 156 -3.89 23.97 0.28
CA ASP A 156 -4.30 25.32 -0.11
C ASP A 156 -5.84 25.40 -0.11
N GLN A 157 -6.38 26.18 0.83
CA GLN A 157 -7.83 26.28 1.01
C GLN A 157 -8.50 27.01 -0.16
N ALA A 158 -7.78 27.88 -0.87
CA ALA A 158 -8.33 28.63 -1.99
C ALA A 158 -8.59 27.74 -3.22
N CYS A 159 -7.96 26.56 -3.29
CA CYS A 159 -8.02 25.68 -4.46
C CYS A 159 -9.09 24.58 -4.37
N TYR A 160 -10.05 24.70 -3.46
CA TYR A 160 -11.26 23.88 -3.49
C TYR A 160 -12.22 24.40 -4.57
N GLU A 161 -13.03 23.49 -5.14
CA GLU A 161 -13.90 23.77 -6.31
C GLU A 161 -14.77 25.02 -6.15
N LEU A 162 -15.31 25.25 -4.96
CA LEU A 162 -16.25 26.32 -4.67
C LEU A 162 -15.60 27.58 -4.05
N GLU A 163 -14.27 27.63 -3.99
CA GLU A 163 -13.50 28.75 -3.43
C GLU A 163 -12.99 29.67 -4.55
N GLU A 164 -11.68 29.86 -4.71
CA GLU A 164 -11.11 30.77 -5.72
C GLU A 164 -10.86 30.09 -7.08
N GLY A 165 -11.07 28.77 -7.18
CA GLY A 165 -10.95 28.02 -8.44
C GLY A 165 -9.51 27.86 -8.96
N CYS A 166 -8.52 27.80 -8.07
CA CYS A 166 -7.13 27.52 -8.42
C CYS A 166 -6.80 26.02 -8.44
N PHE A 167 -5.60 25.68 -8.94
CA PHE A 167 -5.05 24.33 -8.89
C PHE A 167 -3.86 24.29 -7.93
N SER A 168 -3.80 23.26 -7.09
CA SER A 168 -2.68 22.98 -6.20
C SER A 168 -1.89 21.76 -6.69
N LEU A 169 -0.56 21.80 -6.54
CA LEU A 169 0.33 20.74 -6.99
C LEU A 169 0.56 19.71 -5.88
N TYR A 170 0.17 18.47 -6.16
CA TYR A 170 0.43 17.29 -5.34
C TYR A 170 1.28 16.29 -6.12
N GLY A 171 2.07 15.50 -5.41
CA GLY A 171 2.94 14.52 -6.03
C GLY A 171 3.69 13.68 -5.01
N PHE A 172 4.46 12.74 -5.52
CA PHE A 172 5.53 12.10 -4.76
C PHE A 172 6.70 11.77 -5.69
N GLU A 173 7.88 11.72 -5.12
CA GLU A 173 9.08 11.14 -5.70
C GLU A 173 9.44 9.91 -4.86
N TYR A 174 9.94 8.83 -5.48
CA TYR A 174 10.40 7.68 -4.72
C TYR A 174 11.54 6.96 -5.41
N LYS A 175 12.39 6.34 -4.58
CA LYS A 175 13.40 5.37 -4.99
C LYS A 175 13.00 4.00 -4.46
N PRO A 176 12.71 3.01 -5.34
CA PRO A 176 12.25 1.68 -4.92
C PRO A 176 13.37 0.85 -4.29
N GLY A 177 13.00 -0.14 -3.49
CA GLY A 177 13.91 -1.14 -2.94
C GLY A 177 14.22 -0.97 -1.45
N PHE A 178 15.41 -1.42 -1.05
CA PHE A 178 15.91 -1.37 0.32
C PHE A 178 16.98 -0.27 0.46
N ASP A 179 17.67 -0.25 1.61
CA ASP A 179 18.83 0.59 1.87
C ASP A 179 18.53 2.10 1.77
N ASP A 180 19.05 2.79 0.76
CA ASP A 180 18.88 4.23 0.56
C ASP A 180 17.55 4.60 -0.13
N ALA A 181 16.66 3.63 -0.32
CA ALA A 181 15.31 3.82 -0.82
C ALA A 181 14.45 4.73 0.08
N TYR A 182 13.58 5.51 -0.54
CA TYR A 182 12.72 6.50 0.13
C TYR A 182 11.46 6.80 -0.68
N ILE A 183 10.49 7.46 -0.04
CA ILE A 183 9.38 8.16 -0.70
C ILE A 183 9.29 9.57 -0.10
N THR A 184 9.23 10.59 -0.94
CA THR A 184 9.01 11.99 -0.56
C THR A 184 7.73 12.49 -1.19
N TRP A 185 6.80 13.00 -0.39
CA TRP A 185 5.56 13.58 -0.88
C TRP A 185 5.66 15.09 -1.05
N ILE A 186 4.84 15.60 -1.97
CA ILE A 186 4.71 17.01 -2.30
C ILE A 186 3.27 17.45 -1.98
N ASN A 187 3.13 18.53 -1.20
CA ASN A 187 1.87 19.18 -0.88
C ASN A 187 1.96 20.67 -1.22
N ALA A 188 1.00 21.16 -2.01
CA ALA A 188 0.96 22.56 -2.47
C ALA A 188 2.30 23.04 -3.08
N GLY A 189 2.91 22.21 -3.92
CA GLY A 189 4.17 22.56 -4.60
C GLY A 189 5.44 22.48 -3.76
N ALA A 190 5.37 22.08 -2.50
CA ALA A 190 6.52 21.94 -1.60
C ALA A 190 6.66 20.51 -1.07
N ALA A 191 7.90 20.07 -0.80
CA ALA A 191 8.14 18.80 -0.12
C ALA A 191 7.47 18.81 1.26
N ALA A 192 6.60 17.84 1.50
CA ALA A 192 5.81 17.73 2.72
C ALA A 192 6.53 16.86 3.76
N TRP A 193 6.82 15.62 3.38
CA TRP A 193 7.54 14.67 4.23
C TRP A 193 8.22 13.57 3.44
N THR A 194 9.16 12.88 4.07
CA THR A 194 9.89 11.73 3.52
C THR A 194 9.86 10.56 4.50
N ILE A 195 9.58 9.35 3.99
CA ILE A 195 9.93 8.09 4.64
C ILE A 195 11.20 7.51 4.01
N LYS A 196 12.11 6.99 4.84
CA LYS A 196 13.22 6.13 4.39
C LYS A 196 12.91 4.66 4.66
N SER A 197 13.45 3.77 3.82
CA SER A 197 13.19 2.32 3.89
C SER A 197 13.46 1.71 5.28
N ALA A 198 14.44 2.23 6.01
CA ALA A 198 14.77 1.82 7.38
C ALA A 198 13.62 2.03 8.39
N GLY A 199 12.65 2.89 8.08
CA GLY A 199 11.40 3.02 8.84
C GLY A 199 10.56 1.74 8.86
N LEU A 200 10.74 0.87 7.86
CA LEU A 200 10.09 -0.44 7.74
C LEU A 200 11.09 -1.59 7.80
N ALA A 201 12.12 -1.43 8.63
CA ALA A 201 13.02 -2.50 9.00
C ALA A 201 12.28 -3.72 9.58
N ALA A 202 12.99 -4.83 9.72
CA ALA A 202 12.47 -6.05 10.35
C ALA A 202 11.90 -5.76 11.75
N ASP A 203 10.78 -6.40 12.07
CA ASP A 203 10.14 -6.29 13.38
C ASP A 203 10.15 -7.63 14.11
N PRO A 204 11.15 -7.88 14.97
CA PRO A 204 11.27 -9.15 15.67
C PRO A 204 10.14 -9.38 16.67
N ARG A 205 9.37 -8.35 17.06
CA ARG A 205 8.22 -8.51 17.97
C ARG A 205 7.13 -9.37 17.33
N VAL A 206 7.00 -9.29 16.02
CA VAL A 206 6.02 -10.03 15.20
C VAL A 206 6.69 -10.88 14.13
N GLU A 207 7.99 -11.15 14.27
CA GLU A 207 8.76 -12.11 13.47
C GLU A 207 8.69 -11.87 11.94
N ILE A 208 8.63 -10.61 11.52
CA ILE A 208 8.66 -10.23 10.09
C ILE A 208 9.99 -9.59 9.70
N GLY A 209 10.43 -9.84 8.47
CA GLY A 209 11.51 -9.13 7.79
C GLY A 209 11.17 -7.68 7.40
N PRO A 210 12.12 -6.97 6.76
CA PRO A 210 11.92 -5.60 6.31
C PRO A 210 10.96 -5.55 5.10
N ARG A 211 10.28 -4.42 4.93
CA ARG A 211 9.52 -4.12 3.71
C ARG A 211 10.29 -3.15 2.83
N PRO A 212 10.54 -3.44 1.55
CA PRO A 212 11.13 -2.48 0.64
C PRO A 212 10.13 -1.37 0.33
N ILE A 213 10.64 -0.20 -0.02
CA ILE A 213 9.86 0.80 -0.75
C ILE A 213 9.38 0.14 -2.06
N PRO A 214 8.09 0.27 -2.43
CA PRO A 214 7.47 -0.53 -3.49
C PRO A 214 8.30 -0.65 -4.77
N GLN A 215 8.56 -1.88 -5.20
CA GLN A 215 9.35 -2.20 -6.40
C GLN A 215 8.49 -2.62 -7.61
N GLU A 216 7.21 -2.91 -7.37
CA GLU A 216 6.28 -3.35 -8.41
C GLU A 216 6.04 -2.26 -9.46
N PRO A 217 5.84 -2.62 -10.75
CA PRO A 217 5.28 -1.69 -11.73
C PRO A 217 3.90 -1.23 -11.25
N MET A 218 3.73 0.08 -11.14
CA MET A 218 2.51 0.69 -10.63
C MET A 218 1.76 1.46 -11.71
N TYR A 219 0.45 1.54 -11.56
CA TYR A 219 -0.42 2.42 -12.32
C TYR A 219 -1.07 3.46 -11.40
N LEU A 220 -1.42 4.60 -11.99
CA LEU A 220 -2.09 5.70 -11.32
C LEU A 220 -3.59 5.47 -11.27
N ILE A 221 -4.17 5.73 -10.11
CA ILE A 221 -5.60 5.72 -9.88
C ILE A 221 -5.98 7.13 -9.46
N VAL A 222 -7.00 7.68 -10.10
CA VAL A 222 -7.57 8.97 -9.73
C VAL A 222 -9.07 8.80 -9.67
N ASN A 223 -9.64 9.04 -8.49
CA ASN A 223 -11.06 8.85 -8.25
C ASN A 223 -11.62 10.01 -7.40
N LEU A 224 -12.92 10.22 -7.52
CA LEU A 224 -13.69 11.05 -6.62
C LEU A 224 -14.83 10.17 -6.10
N GLY A 225 -14.90 10.01 -4.79
CA GLY A 225 -15.88 9.14 -4.14
C GLY A 225 -16.34 9.70 -2.81
N THR A 226 -17.44 9.18 -2.33
CA THR A 226 -18.01 9.49 -1.02
C THR A 226 -18.27 8.18 -0.30
N SER A 227 -17.79 8.03 0.93
CA SER A 227 -17.95 6.82 1.71
C SER A 227 -17.92 7.15 3.20
N GLU A 228 -18.90 6.60 3.93
CA GLU A 228 -19.01 6.76 5.39
C GLU A 228 -17.85 6.11 6.15
N ASN A 229 -17.06 5.24 5.49
CA ASN A 229 -15.86 4.64 6.09
C ASN A 229 -14.73 5.66 6.28
N PHE A 230 -14.74 6.79 5.56
CA PHE A 230 -13.73 7.86 5.71
C PHE A 230 -14.17 8.98 6.65
N GLY A 231 -15.44 8.99 7.05
CA GLY A 231 -16.01 10.00 7.93
C GLY A 231 -17.53 10.19 7.69
N PRO A 232 -18.23 10.90 8.60
CA PRO A 232 -19.62 11.23 8.41
C PRO A 232 -19.81 12.11 7.16
N VAL A 233 -20.87 11.87 6.40
CA VAL A 233 -21.18 12.60 5.17
C VAL A 233 -22.28 13.63 5.43
N ASP A 234 -21.97 14.91 5.27
CA ASP A 234 -22.91 16.01 5.45
C ASP A 234 -23.73 16.29 4.17
N PHE A 235 -24.69 15.42 3.88
CA PHE A 235 -25.54 15.55 2.69
C PHE A 235 -26.38 16.83 2.65
N GLU A 236 -26.60 17.51 3.78
CA GLU A 236 -27.39 18.75 3.83
C GLU A 236 -26.62 19.94 3.24
N HIS A 237 -25.30 19.97 3.44
CA HIS A 237 -24.44 21.08 3.01
C HIS A 237 -23.59 20.78 1.77
N LEU A 238 -23.53 19.52 1.32
CA LEU A 238 -22.85 19.16 0.07
C LEU A 238 -23.59 19.70 -1.16
N THR A 239 -22.85 20.34 -2.06
CA THR A 239 -23.37 20.81 -3.36
C THR A 239 -23.09 19.77 -4.44
N PHE A 240 -24.15 19.32 -5.11
CA PHE A 240 -24.05 18.35 -6.21
C PHE A 240 -24.51 18.96 -7.56
N PRO A 241 -23.88 18.59 -8.69
CA PRO A 241 -22.72 17.69 -8.80
C PRO A 241 -21.43 18.33 -8.22
N THR A 242 -20.54 17.48 -7.69
CA THR A 242 -19.20 17.86 -7.21
C THR A 242 -18.16 17.44 -8.24
N THR A 243 -17.11 18.25 -8.43
CA THR A 243 -16.07 18.02 -9.44
C THR A 243 -14.68 18.04 -8.83
N MET A 244 -13.90 16.99 -9.08
CA MET A 244 -12.45 17.02 -8.91
C MET A 244 -11.80 17.34 -10.26
N SER A 245 -11.33 18.57 -10.42
CA SER A 245 -10.69 19.03 -11.66
C SER A 245 -9.20 18.72 -11.66
N ILE A 246 -8.69 18.23 -12.79
CA ILE A 246 -7.27 17.93 -12.99
C ILE A 246 -6.80 18.67 -14.24
N ASP A 247 -5.91 19.63 -14.06
CA ASP A 247 -5.29 20.34 -15.18
C ASP A 247 -4.28 19.43 -15.92
N TYR A 248 -3.40 18.77 -15.16
CA TYR A 248 -2.44 17.82 -15.72
C TYR A 248 -2.01 16.75 -14.73
N ILE A 249 -1.51 15.64 -15.30
CA ILE A 249 -0.72 14.63 -14.60
C ILE A 249 0.60 14.49 -15.35
N ARG A 250 1.72 14.45 -14.63
CA ARG A 250 3.05 14.24 -15.19
C ARG A 250 3.73 13.09 -14.47
N VAL A 251 4.42 12.25 -15.23
CA VAL A 251 5.24 11.15 -14.74
C VAL A 251 6.64 11.36 -15.28
N TYR A 252 7.63 11.29 -14.38
CA TYR A 252 9.04 11.46 -14.71
C TYR A 252 9.78 10.19 -14.36
N GLN A 253 10.85 9.88 -15.10
CA GLN A 253 11.81 8.85 -14.76
C GLN A 253 13.20 9.46 -14.72
N ASP A 254 14.05 8.91 -13.85
CA ASP A 254 15.47 9.20 -13.86
C ASP A 254 16.04 8.84 -15.26
N PRO A 255 16.68 9.78 -15.97
CA PRO A 255 17.23 9.50 -17.30
C PRO A 255 18.29 8.39 -17.29
N ASP A 256 18.96 8.15 -16.16
CA ASP A 256 19.94 7.07 -16.00
C ASP A 256 19.31 5.74 -15.58
N ASN A 257 18.01 5.73 -15.23
CA ASN A 257 17.30 4.54 -14.76
C ASN A 257 15.86 4.48 -15.31
N ILE A 258 15.75 4.45 -16.64
CA ILE A 258 14.48 4.34 -17.35
C ILE A 258 13.97 2.89 -17.28
N ASN A 259 12.82 2.70 -16.63
CA ASN A 259 12.15 1.42 -16.52
C ASN A 259 10.62 1.64 -16.52
N TYR A 260 10.03 1.81 -17.69
CA TYR A 260 8.58 1.99 -17.86
C TYR A 260 7.95 0.78 -18.55
N GLY A 261 6.70 0.50 -18.21
CA GLY A 261 5.94 -0.63 -18.75
C GLY A 261 5.24 -1.40 -17.64
N CYS A 262 4.32 -2.27 -18.04
CA CYS A 262 3.58 -3.11 -17.09
C CYS A 262 4.25 -4.47 -16.87
N ASP A 263 5.23 -4.85 -17.68
CA ASP A 263 5.86 -6.17 -17.67
C ASP A 263 7.40 -6.08 -17.69
N PRO A 264 8.06 -5.45 -16.69
CA PRO A 264 9.52 -5.41 -16.62
C PRO A 264 10.12 -6.80 -16.41
N ASP A 265 11.32 -7.05 -16.94
CA ASP A 265 12.00 -8.36 -16.81
C ASP A 265 12.22 -8.78 -15.34
N ASP A 266 12.52 -7.82 -14.47
CA ASP A 266 12.73 -8.05 -13.03
C ASP A 266 11.41 -8.17 -12.25
N PHE A 267 10.28 -7.78 -12.84
CA PHE A 267 8.95 -7.78 -12.23
C PHE A 267 7.85 -8.16 -13.25
N PRO A 268 7.92 -9.33 -13.92
CA PRO A 268 6.99 -9.69 -14.99
C PRO A 268 5.57 -9.87 -14.43
N THR A 269 4.55 -9.48 -15.18
CA THR A 269 3.14 -9.56 -14.79
C THR A 269 2.22 -10.00 -15.92
N ALA A 270 2.57 -9.77 -17.18
CA ALA A 270 1.63 -9.92 -18.30
C ALA A 270 1.14 -11.36 -18.44
N ALA A 271 2.03 -12.34 -18.31
CA ALA A 271 1.67 -13.75 -18.38
C ALA A 271 0.72 -14.17 -17.25
N TYR A 272 0.97 -13.68 -16.02
CA TYR A 272 0.13 -13.98 -14.87
C TYR A 272 -1.26 -13.36 -15.00
N ILE A 273 -1.33 -12.06 -15.36
CA ILE A 273 -2.60 -11.36 -15.56
C ILE A 273 -3.41 -12.03 -16.67
N LYS A 274 -2.76 -12.40 -17.78
CA LYS A 274 -3.42 -13.11 -18.89
C LYS A 274 -3.95 -14.48 -18.48
N GLN A 275 -3.18 -15.23 -17.67
CA GLN A 275 -3.62 -16.54 -17.18
C GLN A 275 -4.89 -16.44 -16.31
N PHE A 276 -5.04 -15.34 -15.56
CA PHE A 276 -6.16 -15.12 -14.65
C PHE A 276 -7.08 -13.96 -15.08
N GLU A 277 -7.21 -13.74 -16.39
CA GLU A 277 -7.88 -12.56 -16.99
C GLU A 277 -9.28 -12.30 -16.42
N GLU A 278 -10.03 -13.34 -16.10
CA GLU A 278 -11.36 -13.22 -15.51
C GLU A 278 -11.35 -12.47 -14.17
N ALA A 279 -10.38 -12.73 -13.28
CA ALA A 279 -10.25 -12.00 -12.02
C ALA A 279 -10.02 -10.50 -12.26
N TYR A 280 -9.33 -10.15 -13.34
CA TYR A 280 -9.04 -8.76 -13.71
C TYR A 280 -10.17 -8.10 -14.49
N THR A 281 -11.18 -8.83 -14.98
CA THR A 281 -12.24 -8.30 -15.85
C THR A 281 -13.65 -8.50 -15.28
N ASN A 282 -13.80 -9.25 -14.19
CA ASN A 282 -15.06 -9.48 -13.49
C ASN A 282 -15.02 -8.90 -12.06
N PRO A 283 -15.62 -7.72 -11.81
CA PRO A 283 -15.62 -7.09 -10.50
C PRO A 283 -16.49 -7.81 -9.46
N ASN A 284 -17.35 -8.76 -9.88
CA ASN A 284 -18.16 -9.55 -8.95
C ASN A 284 -17.37 -10.67 -8.26
N LEU A 285 -16.14 -10.93 -8.70
CA LEU A 285 -15.23 -11.85 -8.02
C LEU A 285 -14.51 -11.08 -6.91
N THR A 286 -14.98 -11.25 -5.67
CA THR A 286 -14.46 -10.49 -4.53
C THR A 286 -13.35 -11.22 -3.78
N THR A 287 -13.30 -12.56 -3.90
CA THR A 287 -12.28 -13.41 -3.29
C THR A 287 -11.66 -14.38 -4.31
N TRP A 288 -10.38 -14.66 -4.17
CA TRP A 288 -9.58 -15.56 -5.02
C TRP A 288 -10.04 -17.01 -4.92
N LYS A 289 -10.29 -17.48 -3.69
CA LYS A 289 -10.67 -18.87 -3.44
C LYS A 289 -12.18 -19.06 -3.48
N ASP A 290 -12.94 -18.23 -2.77
CA ASP A 290 -14.35 -18.48 -2.55
C ASP A 290 -15.21 -18.04 -3.73
N ASP A 291 -14.91 -16.93 -4.41
CA ASP A 291 -15.65 -16.51 -5.60
C ASP A 291 -15.00 -17.02 -6.88
N TYR A 292 -13.68 -16.78 -7.05
CA TYR A 292 -12.96 -17.10 -8.29
C TYR A 292 -12.52 -18.58 -8.40
N LYS A 293 -12.68 -19.36 -7.33
CA LYS A 293 -12.46 -20.82 -7.31
C LYS A 293 -11.03 -21.25 -7.66
N GLN A 294 -10.03 -20.38 -7.46
CA GLN A 294 -8.64 -20.74 -7.65
C GLN A 294 -8.03 -21.33 -6.37
N PRO A 295 -7.08 -22.27 -6.49
CA PRO A 295 -6.32 -22.72 -5.33
C PRO A 295 -5.48 -21.58 -4.75
N TRP A 296 -5.28 -21.63 -3.43
CA TRP A 296 -4.28 -20.79 -2.78
C TRP A 296 -2.90 -21.41 -2.97
N PRO A 297 -1.86 -20.66 -3.38
CA PRO A 297 -0.53 -21.22 -3.56
C PRO A 297 0.02 -21.83 -2.27
N LYS A 298 0.66 -22.99 -2.38
CA LYS A 298 1.30 -23.65 -1.24
C LYS A 298 2.47 -22.83 -0.71
N ASN A 299 2.67 -22.88 0.60
CA ASN A 299 3.66 -22.09 1.31
C ASN A 299 4.67 -22.99 2.05
N ARG A 300 5.96 -22.86 1.72
CA ARG A 300 7.04 -23.66 2.33
C ARG A 300 7.26 -23.39 3.82
N PHE A 301 6.96 -22.18 4.29
CA PHE A 301 7.04 -21.84 5.71
C PHE A 301 6.01 -22.62 6.54
N LEU A 302 4.88 -22.99 5.91
CA LEU A 302 3.88 -23.87 6.51
C LEU A 302 4.20 -25.37 6.38
N GLY A 303 5.28 -25.75 5.69
CA GLY A 303 5.63 -27.14 5.42
C GLY A 303 4.71 -27.83 4.41
N GLU A 304 4.20 -27.07 3.42
CA GLU A 304 3.25 -27.56 2.42
C GLU A 304 3.91 -28.07 1.12
N CYS A 305 5.23 -27.90 1.00
CA CYS A 305 6.06 -28.60 0.03
C CYS A 305 6.53 -29.93 0.67
#